data_AF-A0A7X8VS03-F1
#
_entry.id   AF-A0A7X8VS03-F1
#
_cell.length_a   1.000
_cell.length_b   1.000
_cell.length_c   1.000
_cell.angle_alpha   90.00
_cell.angle_beta   90.00
_cell.angle_gamma   90.00
#
_symmetry.space_group_name_H-M   'P 1'
#
loop_
_entity.id
_entity.type
_entity.pdbx_description
1 polymer ?
#
loop_
_entity_poly.entity_id
_entity_poly.type
_entity_poly.pdbx_seq_one_letter_code
_entity_poly.pdbx_strand_id
1 'polypeptide(L)' 'LKKPMIAVGGVALNNLKELLHECDGLGLGSTLYKCGKSLQQIRLDLQAIQAEIKKMDA' A
#
# COMPACT_ATOMS: atom_id res chain seq x y z
N LEU A 1 -13.91 9.83 -12.77
CA LEU A 1 -12.87 10.51 -11.98
C LEU A 1 -12.75 9.79 -10.65
N LYS A 2 -11.59 9.23 -10.35
CA LYS A 2 -11.32 8.65 -9.02
C LYS A 2 -11.12 9.79 -8.02
N LYS A 3 -11.40 9.53 -6.74
CA LYS A 3 -11.26 10.54 -5.67
C LYS A 3 -9.88 10.40 -5.01
N PRO A 4 -9.24 11.51 -4.61
CA PRO A 4 -8.03 11.44 -3.80
C PRO A 4 -8.40 10.97 -2.38
N MET A 5 -7.95 9.77 -2.01
CA MET A 5 -8.26 9.16 -0.71
C MET A 5 -7.00 8.63 -0.03
N ILE A 6 -6.99 8.66 1.30
CA ILE A 6 -5.99 7.97 2.10
C ILE A 6 -6.73 6.93 2.94
N ALA A 7 -6.47 5.64 2.68
CA ALA A 7 -7.01 4.56 3.48
C ALA A 7 -6.02 4.20 4.59
N VAL A 8 -6.45 4.27 5.85
CA VAL A 8 -5.62 3.98 7.02
C VAL A 8 -6.17 2.77 7.76
N GLY A 9 -5.31 1.79 8.02
CA GLY A 9 -5.68 0.52 8.66
C GLY A 9 -6.21 -0.52 7.67
N GLY A 10 -5.84 -1.78 7.88
CA GLY A 10 -6.30 -2.91 7.05
C GLY A 10 -5.73 -3.00 5.63
N VAL A 11 -4.98 -2.01 5.15
CA VAL A 11 -4.34 -2.06 3.81
C VAL A 11 -3.14 -3.01 3.81
N ALA A 12 -3.10 -3.94 2.86
CA ALA A 12 -2.01 -4.86 2.59
C ALA A 12 -1.92 -5.18 1.09
N LEU A 13 -0.90 -5.93 0.68
CA LEU A 13 -0.68 -6.27 -0.74
C LEU A 13 -1.89 -6.98 -1.38
N ASN A 14 -2.62 -7.79 -0.62
CA ASN A 14 -3.75 -8.57 -1.12
C ASN A 14 -5.03 -7.75 -1.39
N ASN A 15 -5.16 -6.53 -0.85
CA ASN A 15 -6.31 -5.65 -1.09
C ASN A 15 -5.94 -4.29 -1.71
N LEU A 16 -4.65 -4.05 -1.95
CA LEU A 16 -4.14 -2.83 -2.56
C LEU A 16 -4.76 -2.56 -3.94
N LYS A 17 -4.97 -3.61 -4.74
CA LYS A 17 -5.54 -3.50 -6.08
C LYS A 17 -6.99 -2.99 -6.07
N GLU A 18 -7.81 -3.51 -5.15
CA GLU A 18 -9.19 -3.06 -4.99
C GLU A 18 -9.24 -1.59 -4.54
N LEU A 19 -8.37 -1.20 -3.60
CA LEU A 19 -8.28 0.19 -3.15
C LEU A 19 -7.95 1.14 -4.32
N LEU A 20 -6.93 0.81 -5.11
CA LEU A 20 -6.47 1.64 -6.23
C LEU A 20 -7.45 1.63 -7.43
N HIS A 21 -8.35 0.65 -7.52
CA HIS A 21 -9.45 0.69 -8.47
C HIS A 21 -10.45 1.82 -8.15
N GLU A 22 -10.75 2.02 -6.86
CA GLU A 22 -11.78 2.98 -6.41
C GLU A 22 -11.25 4.41 -6.21
N CYS A 23 -9.95 4.57 -5.93
CA CYS A 23 -9.37 5.88 -5.60
C CYS A 23 -8.00 6.14 -6.22
N ASP A 24 -7.69 7.42 -6.43
CA ASP A 24 -6.34 7.91 -6.71
C ASP A 24 -5.67 8.20 -5.37
N GLY A 25 -5.34 7.14 -4.64
CA GLY A 25 -5.09 7.21 -3.21
C GLY A 25 -3.89 6.44 -2.71
N LEU A 26 -3.56 6.68 -1.44
CA LEU A 26 -2.50 5.98 -0.71
C LEU A 26 -3.12 5.09 0.38
N GLY A 27 -2.69 3.83 0.42
CA GLY A 27 -3.03 2.93 1.51
C GLY A 27 -1.92 2.84 2.55
N LEU A 28 -2.22 3.17 3.81
CA LEU A 28 -1.30 3.10 4.95
C LEU A 28 -1.80 2.03 5.93
N GLY A 29 -1.27 0.81 5.78
CA GLY A 29 -1.53 -0.29 6.71
C GLY A 29 -0.43 -0.45 7.76
N SER A 30 -0.73 -1.21 8.82
CA SER A 30 0.26 -1.58 9.85
C SER A 30 1.46 -2.35 9.28
N THR A 31 1.35 -2.88 8.06
CA THR A 31 2.48 -3.38 7.29
C THR A 31 3.60 -2.34 7.17
N LEU A 32 3.29 -1.04 7.08
CA LEU A 32 4.25 0.06 6.96
C LEU A 32 4.64 0.70 8.29
N TYR A 33 3.92 0.39 9.37
CA TYR A 33 4.20 0.86 10.72
C TYR A 33 3.67 -0.17 11.74
N LYS A 34 4.56 -0.96 12.34
CA LYS A 34 4.19 -1.92 13.39
C LYS A 34 5.29 -2.01 14.44
N CYS A 35 4.89 -2.01 15.71
CA CYS A 35 5.83 -2.18 16.81
C CYS A 35 6.57 -3.52 16.67
N GLY A 36 7.89 -3.51 16.90
CA GLY A 36 8.76 -4.68 16.72
C GLY A 36 9.23 -4.94 15.28
N LYS A 37 8.84 -4.10 14.31
CA LYS A 37 9.28 -4.23 12.92
C LYS A 37 10.52 -3.38 12.67
N SER A 38 11.56 -3.95 12.05
CA SER A 38 12.78 -3.21 11.72
C SER A 38 12.56 -2.25 10.54
N LEU A 39 13.37 -1.19 10.47
CA LEU A 39 13.36 -0.27 9.31
C LEU A 39 13.65 -1.00 7.99
N GLN A 40 14.50 -2.03 8.02
CA GLN A 40 14.80 -2.84 6.85
C GLN A 40 13.56 -3.61 6.38
N GLN A 41 12.79 -4.18 7.31
CA GLN A 41 11.57 -4.88 6.96
C GLN A 41 10.53 -3.93 6.35
N ILE A 42 10.34 -2.75 6.96
CA ILE A 42 9.46 -1.70 6.41
C ILE A 42 9.87 -1.32 4.99
N ARG A 43 11.18 -1.21 4.72
CA ARG A 43 11.70 -0.92 3.38
C ARG A 43 11.37 -2.01 2.37
N LEU A 44 11.50 -3.28 2.75
CA LEU A 44 11.15 -4.42 1.88
C LEU A 44 9.66 -4.43 1.56
N ASP A 45 8.79 -4.12 2.52
CA ASP A 45 7.35 -4.04 2.27
C ASP A 45 6.99 -2.89 1.35
N LEU A 46 7.62 -1.73 1.51
CA LEU A 46 7.46 -0.59 0.59
C LEU A 46 7.87 -0.97 -0.83
N GLN A 47 8.98 -1.68 -0.99
CA GLN A 47 9.44 -2.15 -2.31
C GLN A 47 8.45 -3.14 -2.94
N ALA A 48 7.89 -4.05 -2.15
CA ALA A 48 6.87 -4.99 -2.62
C ALA A 48 5.60 -4.25 -3.09
N ILE A 49 5.15 -3.25 -2.31
CA ILE A 49 4.00 -2.40 -2.66
C ILE A 49 4.27 -1.63 -3.95
N GLN A 50 5.43 -0.98 -4.07
CA GLN A 50 5.82 -0.25 -5.29
C GLN A 50 5.90 -1.16 -6.52
N ALA A 51 6.43 -2.37 -6.38
CA ALA A 51 6.50 -3.32 -7.47
C ALA A 51 5.09 -3.74 -7.93
N GLU A 52 4.17 -3.93 -7.00
CA GLU A 52 2.79 -4.30 -7.34
C GLU A 52 2.04 -3.15 -8.02
N ILE A 53 2.20 -1.92 -7.54
CA ILE A 53 1.64 -0.72 -8.21
C ILE A 53 2.14 -0.60 -9.64
N LYS A 54 3.46 -0.75 -9.86
CA LYS A 54 4.04 -0.69 -11.21
C LYS A 54 3.49 -1.74 -12.18
N LYS A 55 3.09 -2.91 -11.70
CA LYS A 55 2.45 -3.94 -12.54
C LYS A 55 1.01 -3.58 -12.91
N MET A 56 0.34 -2.74 -12.12
CA MET A 56 -1.03 -2.28 -12.41
C MET A 56 -1.04 -1.15 -13.44
N ASP A 57 0.03 -0.37 -13.52
CA ASP A 57 0.21 0.72 -14.48
C ASP A 57 0.79 0.25 -15.85
N ALA A 58 1.26 -1.00 -15.95
CA ALA A 58 1.83 -1.61 -17.14
C ALA A 58 0.78 -2.40 -17.94
#